data_AF-A0A2T1CPA7-F1
#
_entry.id   AF-A0A2T1CPA7-F1
#
_cell.length_a   1.000
_cell.length_b   1.000
_cell.length_c   1.000
_cell.angle_alpha   90.00
_cell.angle_beta   90.00
_cell.angle_gamma   90.00
#
_symmetry.space_group_name_H-M   'P 1'
#
loop_
_entity.id
_entity.type
_entity.pdbx_description
1 polymer ?
#
loop_
_entity_poly.entity_id
_entity_poly.type
_entity_poly.pdbx_seq_one_letter_code
_entity_poly.pdbx_strand_id
1 'polypeptide(L)'
;MNKFIWGSAVVGVITLINLFSNTIKAEVQFQPQDLKLNQLQSLGTHNSYHVKPAPNLSKALSNANWLARLLLGTFEYTHLPLSKQFDMGVRQIELDLVLDPEGGLYAKPLGDSLVEKSGLPADPSFDPDEEMQQPGLKVIHMQDFDYRSTCLTFTKCLQETKTWSDNNPQHLPIVVLIEASNKTYPRMVIPDKMTLDLTKPVKFNVQNISEIDKEINAVFNREELIVPDDLRGNYSTLKEAIKSDGWPTLASVRGKMIFLMDNRSELYLT
;
A
#
# COMPACT_ATOMS: atom_id res chain seq x y z
N MET A 1 9.46 34.93 -73.93
CA MET A 1 8.15 34.73 -73.28
C MET A 1 8.17 33.40 -72.54
N ASN A 2 7.85 33.42 -71.23
CA ASN A 2 7.48 32.30 -70.33
C ASN A 2 8.48 31.14 -70.13
N LYS A 3 8.67 30.53 -68.96
CA LYS A 3 8.53 30.77 -67.50
C LYS A 3 8.94 29.42 -66.82
N PHE A 4 9.32 29.46 -65.54
CA PHE A 4 9.50 28.35 -64.56
C PHE A 4 10.81 27.53 -64.59
N ILE A 5 11.35 26.99 -63.49
CA ILE A 5 11.68 27.39 -62.10
C ILE A 5 12.34 26.13 -61.47
N TRP A 6 13.52 26.31 -60.88
CA TRP A 6 14.19 25.68 -59.73
C TRP A 6 13.99 24.21 -59.29
N GLY A 7 15.13 23.61 -58.91
CA GLY A 7 15.22 22.58 -57.87
C GLY A 7 16.65 22.07 -57.66
N SER A 8 17.42 22.69 -56.76
CA SER A 8 18.74 22.18 -56.34
C SER A 8 18.66 21.62 -54.91
N ALA A 9 19.07 20.37 -54.77
CA ALA A 9 19.05 19.59 -53.54
C ALA A 9 20.08 20.09 -52.49
N VAL A 10 19.69 20.05 -51.22
CA VAL A 10 20.61 20.19 -50.07
C VAL A 10 20.63 18.85 -49.33
N VAL A 11 21.83 18.30 -49.22
CA VAL A 11 22.17 17.07 -48.48
C VAL A 11 22.20 17.39 -46.98
N GLY A 12 21.34 16.75 -46.20
CA GLY A 12 21.33 16.85 -44.73
C GLY A 12 22.18 15.74 -44.11
N VAL A 13 23.18 16.13 -43.32
CA VAL A 13 23.99 15.25 -42.46
C VAL A 13 23.13 14.76 -41.30
N ILE A 14 22.98 13.45 -41.15
CA ILE A 14 22.32 12.83 -39.98
C ILE A 14 23.37 12.67 -38.88
N THR A 15 23.29 13.50 -37.85
CA THR A 15 24.03 13.30 -36.61
C THR A 15 23.23 12.34 -35.73
N LEU A 16 23.75 11.13 -35.50
CA LEU A 16 23.23 10.16 -34.53
C LEU A 16 23.43 10.74 -33.11
N ILE A 17 22.35 11.26 -32.52
CA ILE A 17 22.30 11.60 -31.10
C ILE A 17 22.05 10.29 -30.34
N ASN A 18 23.03 9.84 -29.57
CA ASN A 18 22.84 8.80 -28.56
C ASN A 18 21.81 9.30 -27.53
N LEU A 19 20.58 8.82 -27.63
CA LEU A 19 19.56 8.97 -26.60
C LEU A 19 19.94 8.06 -25.43
N PHE A 20 20.79 8.55 -24.53
CA PHE A 20 20.76 8.08 -23.17
C PHE A 20 19.42 8.50 -22.58
N SER A 21 18.54 7.54 -22.34
CA SER A 21 17.32 7.71 -21.55
C SER A 21 17.71 8.07 -20.12
N ASN A 22 18.11 9.32 -19.88
CA ASN A 22 18.00 9.92 -18.58
C ASN A 22 16.50 10.02 -18.31
N THR A 23 15.98 9.12 -17.48
CA THR A 23 14.69 9.30 -16.85
C THR A 23 14.76 10.64 -16.14
N ILE A 24 14.20 11.68 -16.77
CA ILE A 24 13.98 12.96 -16.10
C ILE A 24 12.99 12.62 -14.99
N LYS A 25 13.50 12.44 -13.77
CA LYS A 25 12.69 12.62 -12.57
C LYS A 25 12.20 14.06 -12.68
N ALA A 26 10.99 14.25 -13.18
CA ALA A 26 10.34 15.55 -13.18
C ALA A 26 9.96 15.87 -11.73
N GLU A 27 10.96 16.18 -10.91
CA GLU A 27 10.71 16.93 -9.70
C GLU A 27 10.36 18.34 -10.14
N VAL A 28 9.12 18.74 -9.87
CA VAL A 28 8.65 20.11 -10.05
C VAL A 28 9.57 21.02 -9.24
N GLN A 29 10.52 21.66 -9.94
CA GLN A 29 11.64 22.39 -9.35
C GLN A 29 11.21 23.72 -8.69
N PHE A 30 9.94 24.10 -8.83
CA PHE A 30 9.38 25.28 -8.18
C PHE A 30 7.96 24.98 -7.69
N GLN A 31 7.81 24.68 -6.40
CA GLN A 31 6.53 24.80 -5.74
C GLN A 31 6.49 26.12 -4.98
N PRO A 32 5.43 26.92 -5.13
CA PRO A 32 5.25 28.13 -4.34
C PRO A 32 5.41 27.80 -2.84
N GLN A 33 6.20 28.60 -2.12
CA GLN A 33 6.46 28.40 -0.68
C GLN A 33 5.17 28.44 0.16
N ASP A 34 4.15 29.10 -0.36
CA ASP A 34 2.82 29.26 0.21
C ASP A 34 1.84 28.13 -0.17
N LEU A 35 2.22 27.19 -1.05
CA LEU A 35 1.38 26.05 -1.42
C LEU A 35 1.07 25.21 -0.17
N LYS A 36 -0.21 24.97 0.08
CA LYS A 36 -0.70 24.30 1.28
C LYS A 36 -0.88 22.80 1.05
N LEU A 37 -0.81 22.02 2.13
CA LEU A 37 -0.98 20.57 2.10
C LEU A 37 -2.27 20.14 1.40
N ASN A 38 -3.40 20.77 1.71
CA ASN A 38 -4.70 20.46 1.11
C ASN A 38 -4.85 20.90 -0.36
N GLN A 39 -3.84 21.57 -0.93
CA GLN A 39 -3.79 21.94 -2.34
C GLN A 39 -2.96 20.95 -3.15
N LEU A 40 -2.32 19.98 -2.50
CA LEU A 40 -1.58 18.91 -3.16
C LEU A 40 -2.55 17.87 -3.75
N GLN A 41 -2.31 17.49 -5.00
CA GLN A 41 -2.84 16.27 -5.59
C GLN A 41 -1.69 15.28 -5.76
N SER A 42 -1.92 14.03 -5.41
CA SER A 42 -0.90 12.99 -5.53
C SER A 42 -1.46 11.72 -6.12
N LEU A 43 -0.57 10.92 -6.71
CA LEU A 43 -0.89 9.57 -7.13
C LEU A 43 -0.92 8.67 -5.91
N GLY A 44 -2.01 7.90 -5.79
CA GLY A 44 -2.15 6.85 -4.80
C GLY A 44 -2.27 5.47 -5.42
N THR A 45 -1.92 4.44 -4.65
CA THR A 45 -2.16 3.03 -4.99
C THR A 45 -3.12 2.41 -3.97
N HIS A 46 -3.99 1.51 -4.44
CA HIS A 46 -4.94 0.76 -3.61
C HIS A 46 -4.36 -0.62 -3.29
N ASN A 47 -4.50 -1.06 -2.04
CA ASN A 47 -3.83 -2.24 -1.47
C ASN A 47 -2.33 -2.27 -1.84
N SER A 48 -1.59 -1.22 -1.53
CA SER A 48 -0.24 -0.97 -2.06
C SER A 48 0.76 -2.10 -1.80
N TYR A 49 0.49 -2.96 -0.83
CA TYR A 49 1.33 -4.08 -0.45
C TYR A 49 1.09 -5.34 -1.29
N HIS A 50 -0.01 -5.39 -2.06
CA HIS A 50 -0.57 -6.61 -2.63
C HIS A 50 0.36 -7.35 -3.59
N VAL A 51 0.41 -8.68 -3.42
CA VAL A 51 1.07 -9.63 -4.31
C VAL A 51 0.06 -10.70 -4.68
N LYS A 52 -0.02 -11.07 -5.96
CA LYS A 52 -0.99 -12.06 -6.43
C LYS A 52 -0.77 -13.42 -5.78
N PRO A 53 -1.82 -14.26 -5.71
CA PRO A 53 -1.70 -15.65 -5.29
C PRO A 53 -0.63 -16.39 -6.11
N ALA A 54 -0.01 -17.38 -5.48
CA ALA A 54 0.98 -18.20 -6.15
C ALA A 54 0.35 -19.08 -7.25
N PRO A 55 1.14 -19.52 -8.26
CA PRO A 55 0.57 -20.14 -9.46
C PRO A 55 -0.30 -21.37 -9.18
N ASN A 56 0.09 -22.26 -8.25
CA ASN A 56 -0.73 -23.43 -7.95
C ASN A 56 -1.96 -23.06 -7.12
N LEU A 57 -1.87 -22.07 -6.22
CA LEU A 57 -3.04 -21.51 -5.54
C LEU A 57 -4.04 -20.88 -6.51
N SER A 58 -3.59 -20.03 -7.46
CA SER A 58 -4.45 -19.49 -8.52
C SER A 58 -5.11 -20.61 -9.33
N LYS A 59 -4.35 -21.64 -9.71
CA LYS A 59 -4.90 -22.80 -10.43
C LYS A 59 -5.95 -23.55 -9.61
N ALA A 60 -5.70 -23.78 -8.33
CA ALA A 60 -6.65 -24.45 -7.44
C ALA A 60 -7.94 -23.64 -7.28
N LEU A 61 -7.84 -22.32 -7.06
CA LEU A 61 -8.98 -21.40 -6.99
C LEU A 61 -9.76 -21.34 -8.30
N SER A 62 -9.07 -21.35 -9.45
CA SER A 62 -9.72 -21.35 -10.77
C SER A 62 -10.54 -22.62 -11.03
N ASN A 63 -10.15 -23.75 -10.45
CA ASN A 63 -10.86 -25.02 -10.57
C ASN A 63 -11.93 -25.22 -9.49
N ALA A 64 -11.94 -24.37 -8.46
CA ALA A 64 -12.94 -24.39 -7.41
C ALA A 64 -14.32 -23.86 -7.89
N ASN A 65 -15.19 -23.47 -6.96
CA ASN A 65 -16.53 -22.98 -7.26
C ASN A 65 -16.52 -21.61 -7.99
N TRP A 66 -17.67 -21.22 -8.54
CA TRP A 66 -17.81 -19.98 -9.31
C TRP A 66 -17.45 -18.72 -8.52
N LEU A 67 -17.72 -18.69 -7.20
CA LEU A 67 -17.39 -17.55 -6.34
C LEU A 67 -15.88 -17.43 -6.15
N ALA A 68 -15.16 -18.54 -5.96
CA ALA A 68 -13.70 -18.54 -5.87
C ALA A 68 -13.05 -18.03 -7.16
N ARG A 69 -13.60 -18.42 -8.33
CA ARG A 69 -13.15 -17.91 -9.64
C ARG A 69 -13.38 -16.41 -9.79
N LEU A 70 -14.56 -15.94 -9.35
CA LEU A 70 -14.89 -14.51 -9.38
C LEU A 70 -13.92 -13.71 -8.50
N LEU A 71 -13.66 -14.19 -7.27
CA LEU A 71 -12.73 -13.56 -6.33
C LEU A 71 -11.29 -13.56 -6.87
N LEU A 72 -10.83 -14.67 -7.45
CA LEU A 72 -9.50 -14.76 -8.06
C LEU A 72 -9.28 -13.67 -9.12
N GLY A 73 -10.31 -13.32 -9.91
CA GLY A 73 -10.22 -12.24 -10.88
C GLY A 73 -9.88 -10.87 -10.27
N THR A 74 -10.10 -10.69 -8.97
CA THR A 74 -9.72 -9.49 -8.21
C THR A 74 -8.35 -9.58 -7.55
N PHE A 75 -7.72 -10.76 -7.51
CA PHE A 75 -6.44 -11.01 -6.84
C PHE A 75 -5.26 -11.07 -7.83
N GLU A 76 -5.50 -11.06 -9.14
CA GLU A 76 -4.48 -11.33 -10.17
C GLU A 76 -3.64 -10.09 -10.56
N TYR A 77 -3.13 -9.35 -9.56
CA TYR A 77 -2.20 -8.23 -9.77
C TYR A 77 -1.10 -8.20 -8.71
N THR A 78 -0.04 -7.44 -8.93
CA THR A 78 1.07 -7.33 -7.98
C THR A 78 1.65 -5.94 -8.06
N HIS A 79 1.76 -5.28 -6.92
CA HIS A 79 2.48 -4.03 -6.81
C HIS A 79 3.98 -4.26 -6.68
N LEU A 80 4.75 -3.23 -7.01
CA LEU A 80 6.15 -3.17 -6.62
C LEU A 80 6.26 -2.98 -5.11
N PRO A 81 7.41 -3.29 -4.47
CA PRO A 81 7.66 -2.92 -3.08
C PRO A 81 7.40 -1.43 -2.82
N LEU A 82 7.00 -1.07 -1.59
CA LEU A 82 6.55 0.29 -1.25
C LEU A 82 7.59 1.35 -1.63
N SER A 83 8.86 1.09 -1.33
CA SER A 83 10.00 1.94 -1.70
C SER A 83 10.08 2.23 -3.21
N LYS A 84 9.74 1.25 -4.05
CA LYS A 84 9.71 1.41 -5.51
C LYS A 84 8.49 2.17 -6.00
N GLN A 85 7.36 2.05 -5.32
CA GLN A 85 6.21 2.91 -5.60
C GLN A 85 6.54 4.38 -5.28
N PHE A 86 7.22 4.64 -4.15
CA PHE A 86 7.65 5.99 -3.80
C PHE A 86 8.69 6.56 -4.78
N ASP A 87 9.62 5.73 -5.28
CA ASP A 87 10.54 6.08 -6.36
C ASP A 87 9.81 6.51 -7.65
N MET A 88 8.61 5.96 -7.89
CA MET A 88 7.74 6.28 -9.03
C MET A 88 6.84 7.50 -8.79
N GLY A 89 6.92 8.16 -7.63
CA GLY A 89 6.17 9.37 -7.31
C GLY A 89 4.83 9.13 -6.61
N VAL A 90 4.52 7.89 -6.20
CA VAL A 90 3.37 7.61 -5.32
C VAL A 90 3.59 8.33 -4.00
N ARG A 91 2.56 9.03 -3.50
CA ARG A 91 2.57 9.69 -2.18
C ARG A 91 1.32 9.38 -1.34
N GLN A 92 0.50 8.46 -1.82
CA GLN A 92 -0.57 7.87 -1.03
C GLN A 92 -0.53 6.34 -1.20
N ILE A 93 -0.43 5.61 -0.10
CA ILE A 93 -0.49 4.16 -0.07
C ILE A 93 -1.60 3.68 0.85
N GLU A 94 -2.02 2.44 0.69
CA GLU A 94 -3.03 1.78 1.50
C GLU A 94 -2.51 0.44 2.04
N LEU A 95 -2.74 0.21 3.32
CA LEU A 95 -2.38 -1.01 4.05
C LEU A 95 -3.61 -1.56 4.78
N ASP A 96 -4.06 -2.77 4.42
CA ASP A 96 -5.10 -3.49 5.17
C ASP A 96 -4.43 -4.21 6.33
N LEU A 97 -4.84 -3.88 7.54
CA LEU A 97 -4.30 -4.48 8.75
C LEU A 97 -5.27 -5.51 9.29
N VAL A 98 -4.71 -6.63 9.77
CA VAL A 98 -5.41 -7.62 10.59
C VAL A 98 -4.64 -7.85 11.89
N LEU A 99 -5.37 -8.10 12.98
CA LEU A 99 -4.79 -8.37 14.29
C LEU A 99 -4.33 -9.82 14.42
N ASP A 100 -3.11 -10.00 14.94
CA ASP A 100 -2.55 -11.29 15.36
C ASP A 100 -1.76 -11.13 16.68
N PRO A 101 -2.44 -10.84 17.81
CA PRO A 101 -1.78 -10.46 19.07
C PRO A 101 -0.92 -11.57 19.67
N GLU A 102 -1.20 -12.83 19.37
CA GLU A 102 -0.41 -13.99 19.84
C GLU A 102 0.59 -14.49 18.78
N GLY A 103 0.44 -14.04 17.53
CA GLY A 103 1.18 -14.55 16.39
C GLY A 103 0.66 -15.90 15.89
N GLY A 104 0.99 -16.22 14.64
CA GLY A 104 0.74 -17.52 14.04
C GLY A 104 -0.67 -17.71 13.49
N LEU A 105 -1.63 -16.81 13.74
CA LEU A 105 -3.02 -16.95 13.29
C LEU A 105 -3.12 -17.06 11.77
N TYR A 106 -2.26 -16.31 11.06
CA TYR A 106 -2.24 -16.27 9.59
C TYR A 106 -1.02 -16.97 8.97
N ALA A 107 -0.21 -17.67 9.79
CA ALA A 107 1.03 -18.29 9.32
C ALA A 107 0.81 -19.58 8.50
N LYS A 108 -0.40 -20.14 8.51
CA LYS A 108 -0.76 -21.37 7.78
C LYS A 108 -2.09 -21.17 7.03
N PRO A 109 -2.10 -20.36 5.96
CA PRO A 109 -3.32 -20.05 5.23
C PRO A 109 -3.91 -21.31 4.57
N LEU A 110 -5.24 -21.40 4.53
CA LEU A 110 -5.92 -22.58 3.96
C LEU A 110 -5.70 -22.76 2.45
N GLY A 111 -5.22 -21.73 1.76
CA GLY A 111 -4.80 -21.82 0.36
C GLY A 111 -3.81 -22.96 0.11
N ASP A 112 -2.87 -23.19 1.03
CA ASP A 112 -1.87 -24.26 0.89
C ASP A 112 -2.52 -25.64 0.97
N SER A 113 -3.49 -25.80 1.88
CA SER A 113 -4.31 -27.03 1.97
C SER A 113 -5.19 -27.23 0.73
N LEU A 114 -5.66 -26.16 0.10
CA LEU A 114 -6.43 -26.23 -1.14
C LEU A 114 -5.55 -26.69 -2.31
N VAL A 115 -4.31 -26.20 -2.41
CA VAL A 115 -3.31 -26.64 -3.40
C VAL A 115 -3.03 -28.13 -3.26
N GLU A 116 -2.72 -28.59 -2.04
CA GLU A 116 -2.44 -29.99 -1.75
C GLU A 116 -3.61 -30.90 -2.16
N LYS A 117 -4.84 -30.57 -1.75
CA LYS A 117 -6.04 -31.35 -2.08
C LYS A 117 -6.40 -31.34 -3.55
N SER A 118 -5.93 -30.35 -4.29
CA SER A 118 -6.07 -30.29 -5.74
C SER A 118 -5.05 -31.16 -6.48
N GLY A 119 -4.19 -31.89 -5.75
CA GLY A 119 -3.12 -32.72 -6.33
C GLY A 119 -2.04 -31.90 -7.01
N LEU A 120 -1.89 -30.63 -6.64
CA LEU A 120 -0.89 -29.73 -7.18
C LEU A 120 0.36 -29.69 -6.27
N PRO A 121 1.56 -29.47 -6.83
CA PRO A 121 2.75 -29.29 -6.02
C PRO A 121 2.64 -28.01 -5.16
N ALA A 122 3.31 -28.02 -4.00
CA ALA A 122 3.37 -26.86 -3.14
C ALA A 122 4.05 -25.67 -3.85
N ASP A 123 3.50 -24.48 -3.64
CA ASP A 123 4.12 -23.23 -4.05
C ASP A 123 5.27 -22.85 -3.09
N PRO A 124 6.22 -21.97 -3.50
CA PRO A 124 7.22 -21.43 -2.60
C PRO A 124 6.56 -20.77 -1.38
N SER A 125 7.16 -20.94 -0.20
CA SER A 125 6.66 -20.28 1.02
C SER A 125 6.47 -18.79 0.79
N PHE A 126 5.33 -18.26 1.23
CA PHE A 126 5.09 -16.82 1.23
C PHE A 126 5.78 -16.12 2.40
N ASP A 127 6.10 -16.87 3.46
CA ASP A 127 6.72 -16.40 4.69
C ASP A 127 7.96 -17.26 5.00
N PRO A 128 9.06 -17.09 4.24
CA PRO A 128 10.28 -17.88 4.46
C PRO A 128 10.99 -17.54 5.77
N ASP A 129 10.75 -16.35 6.32
CA ASP A 129 11.40 -15.84 7.54
C ASP A 129 10.51 -16.00 8.79
N GLU A 130 9.39 -16.71 8.66
CA GLU A 130 8.42 -16.99 9.75
C GLU A 130 7.90 -15.71 10.47
N GLU A 131 7.77 -14.60 9.73
CA GLU A 131 7.28 -13.32 10.24
C GLU A 131 5.83 -13.40 10.74
N MET A 132 5.05 -14.28 10.15
CA MET A 132 3.65 -14.48 10.49
C MET A 132 3.50 -15.20 11.83
N GLN A 133 4.56 -15.83 12.35
CA GLN A 133 4.57 -16.43 13.69
C GLN A 133 4.70 -15.40 14.80
N GLN A 134 5.21 -14.20 14.51
CA GLN A 134 5.41 -13.17 15.52
C GLN A 134 4.09 -12.53 15.93
N PRO A 135 3.90 -12.12 17.19
CA PRO A 135 2.82 -11.22 17.59
C PRO A 135 2.80 -9.91 16.79
N GLY A 136 1.61 -9.33 16.62
CA GLY A 136 1.43 -7.98 16.08
C GLY A 136 0.49 -7.88 14.88
N LEU A 137 0.48 -6.73 14.24
CA LEU A 137 -0.36 -6.45 13.07
C LEU A 137 0.23 -7.07 11.80
N LYS A 138 -0.62 -7.74 11.02
CA LYS A 138 -0.27 -8.31 9.70
C LYS A 138 -0.91 -7.50 8.59
N VAL A 139 -0.30 -7.54 7.41
CA VAL A 139 -0.79 -6.84 6.22
C VAL A 139 -1.30 -7.84 5.20
N ILE A 140 -2.62 -7.97 5.11
CA ILE A 140 -3.32 -9.02 4.35
C ILE A 140 -4.61 -8.46 3.74
N HIS A 141 -4.84 -8.73 2.46
CA HIS A 141 -6.08 -8.34 1.78
C HIS A 141 -7.25 -9.27 2.13
N MET A 142 -7.04 -10.58 2.02
CA MET A 142 -8.01 -11.60 2.39
C MET A 142 -7.31 -12.77 3.08
N GLN A 143 -7.82 -13.17 4.24
CA GLN A 143 -7.32 -14.36 4.91
C GLN A 143 -7.40 -15.59 3.99
N ASP A 144 -6.44 -16.49 4.16
CA ASP A 144 -6.37 -17.82 3.55
C ASP A 144 -6.15 -17.90 2.03
N PHE A 145 -6.57 -16.92 1.23
CA PHE A 145 -6.49 -17.02 -0.24
C PHE A 145 -5.86 -15.82 -0.96
N ASP A 146 -5.80 -14.65 -0.32
CA ASP A 146 -5.13 -13.46 -0.87
C ASP A 146 -4.30 -12.77 0.21
N TYR A 147 -3.35 -13.53 0.74
CA TYR A 147 -2.56 -13.23 1.94
C TYR A 147 -1.12 -12.78 1.64
N ARG A 148 -0.73 -12.74 0.36
CA ARG A 148 0.65 -12.39 -0.02
C ARG A 148 0.81 -10.87 -0.04
N SER A 149 1.91 -10.43 0.54
CA SER A 149 2.28 -9.02 0.66
C SER A 149 3.76 -8.83 0.34
N THR A 150 4.12 -7.64 -0.15
CA THR A 150 5.51 -7.21 -0.27
C THR A 150 6.18 -7.00 1.09
N CYS A 151 5.39 -6.80 2.15
CA CYS A 151 5.81 -6.71 3.55
C CYS A 151 4.72 -7.33 4.46
N LEU A 152 5.03 -8.44 5.16
CA LEU A 152 4.00 -9.27 5.80
C LEU A 152 3.47 -8.70 7.13
N THR A 153 4.30 -7.95 7.86
CA THR A 153 3.91 -7.30 9.12
C THR A 153 3.84 -5.78 8.94
N PHE A 154 2.97 -5.15 9.72
CA PHE A 154 2.82 -3.70 9.66
C PHE A 154 4.14 -2.99 10.03
N THR A 155 4.81 -3.44 11.08
CA THR A 155 6.17 -3.01 11.43
C THR A 155 7.14 -3.10 10.24
N LYS A 156 7.16 -4.19 9.44
CA LYS A 156 8.04 -4.24 8.25
C LYS A 156 7.65 -3.23 7.18
N CYS A 157 6.35 -3.04 6.92
CA CYS A 157 5.89 -2.02 5.96
C CYS A 157 6.25 -0.60 6.41
N LEU A 158 6.14 -0.32 7.72
CA LEU A 158 6.55 0.95 8.33
C LEU A 158 8.05 1.15 8.21
N GLN A 159 8.87 0.12 8.49
CA GLN A 159 10.33 0.18 8.37
C GLN A 159 10.79 0.40 6.94
N GLU A 160 10.17 -0.25 5.94
CA GLU A 160 10.46 0.03 4.53
C GLU A 160 10.15 1.48 4.17
N THR A 161 8.98 1.97 4.58
CA THR A 161 8.55 3.36 4.34
C THR A 161 9.50 4.35 5.00
N LYS A 162 9.86 4.11 6.27
CA LYS A 162 10.81 4.93 7.02
C LYS A 162 12.19 4.94 6.36
N THR A 163 12.70 3.77 5.99
CA THR A 163 14.01 3.66 5.34
C THR A 163 14.03 4.46 4.04
N TRP A 164 12.96 4.43 3.25
CA TRP A 164 12.85 5.25 2.05
C TRP A 164 12.77 6.75 2.40
N SER A 165 11.97 7.12 3.39
CA SER A 165 11.81 8.50 3.89
C SER A 165 13.13 9.12 4.33
N ASP A 166 13.88 8.42 5.18
CA ASP A 166 15.16 8.87 5.74
C ASP A 166 16.19 9.13 4.63
N ASN A 167 16.13 8.35 3.54
CA ASN A 167 16.97 8.52 2.35
C ASN A 167 16.45 9.61 1.37
N ASN A 168 15.25 10.14 1.59
CA ASN A 168 14.61 11.14 0.75
C ASN A 168 14.00 12.29 1.59
N PRO A 169 14.76 12.97 2.48
CA PRO A 169 14.21 13.82 3.55
C PRO A 169 13.41 15.04 3.07
N GLN A 170 13.44 15.36 1.77
CA GLN A 170 12.68 16.45 1.16
C GLN A 170 11.44 15.97 0.38
N HIS A 171 11.07 14.69 0.49
CA HIS A 171 9.90 14.16 -0.19
C HIS A 171 8.63 14.91 0.22
N LEU A 172 7.66 15.01 -0.70
CA LEU A 172 6.30 15.44 -0.35
C LEU A 172 5.71 14.50 0.71
N PRO A 173 4.82 14.98 1.61
CA PRO A 173 4.21 14.14 2.62
C PRO A 173 3.65 12.85 2.04
N ILE A 174 3.88 11.73 2.71
CA ILE A 174 3.26 10.45 2.33
C ILE A 174 2.04 10.24 3.21
N VAL A 175 0.91 9.98 2.57
CA VAL A 175 -0.33 9.56 3.23
C VAL A 175 -0.37 8.03 3.23
N VAL A 176 -0.51 7.44 4.41
CA VAL A 176 -0.72 6.01 4.59
C VAL A 176 -2.15 5.80 5.07
N LEU A 177 -2.98 5.27 4.18
CA LEU A 177 -4.34 4.85 4.49
C LEU A 177 -4.29 3.49 5.17
N ILE A 178 -4.96 3.39 6.31
CA ILE A 178 -5.00 2.19 7.14
C ILE A 178 -6.42 1.65 7.14
N GLU A 179 -6.63 0.49 6.54
CA GLU A 179 -7.89 -0.24 6.66
C GLU A 179 -7.76 -1.27 7.80
N ALA A 180 -8.35 -0.98 8.96
CA ALA A 180 -8.45 -1.93 10.06
C ALA A 180 -9.51 -2.99 9.74
N SER A 181 -9.07 -4.10 9.14
CA SER A 181 -9.96 -5.11 8.58
C SER A 181 -10.60 -5.98 9.66
N ASN A 182 -11.93 -5.90 9.73
CA ASN A 182 -12.80 -6.83 10.45
C ASN A 182 -13.53 -7.77 9.50
N LYS A 183 -13.07 -7.88 8.25
CA LYS A 183 -13.77 -8.60 7.17
C LYS A 183 -13.83 -10.09 7.50
N THR A 184 -15.05 -10.61 7.54
CA THR A 184 -15.30 -12.06 7.66
C THR A 184 -15.91 -12.55 6.37
N TYR A 185 -15.38 -13.63 5.81
CA TYR A 185 -15.88 -14.19 4.56
C TYR A 185 -16.69 -15.46 4.82
N PRO A 186 -17.71 -15.73 3.98
CA PRO A 186 -18.48 -16.96 4.09
C PRO A 186 -17.58 -18.18 3.82
N ARG A 187 -18.04 -19.35 4.28
CA ARG A 187 -17.37 -20.63 4.03
C ARG A 187 -17.12 -20.84 2.53
N MET A 188 -15.94 -21.32 2.18
CA MET A 188 -15.64 -21.72 0.81
C MET A 188 -16.05 -23.19 0.61
N VAL A 189 -16.85 -23.43 -0.44
CA VAL A 189 -17.24 -24.79 -0.87
C VAL A 189 -16.33 -25.21 -2.02
N ILE A 190 -15.43 -26.15 -1.78
CA ILE A 190 -14.58 -26.72 -2.83
C ILE A 190 -15.39 -27.84 -3.54
N PRO A 191 -15.13 -28.12 -4.84
CA PRO A 191 -15.59 -29.36 -5.48
C PRO A 191 -15.38 -30.58 -4.55
N ASP A 192 -16.29 -31.55 -4.61
CA ASP A 192 -16.37 -32.72 -3.71
C ASP A 192 -16.95 -32.48 -2.29
N LYS A 193 -17.73 -31.40 -2.11
CA LYS A 193 -18.48 -31.05 -0.87
C LYS A 193 -17.62 -30.76 0.36
N MET A 194 -16.33 -30.45 0.17
CA MET A 194 -15.50 -30.02 1.28
C MET A 194 -15.80 -28.54 1.61
N THR A 195 -16.19 -28.28 2.86
CA THR A 195 -16.33 -26.92 3.38
C THR A 195 -15.09 -26.53 4.15
N LEU A 196 -14.44 -25.43 3.75
CA LEU A 196 -13.36 -24.82 4.53
C LEU A 196 -13.95 -23.70 5.40
N ASP A 197 -13.80 -23.85 6.72
CA ASP A 197 -13.99 -22.77 7.68
C ASP A 197 -12.77 -21.86 7.62
N LEU A 198 -12.96 -20.64 7.12
CA LEU A 198 -11.87 -19.67 7.00
C LEU A 198 -11.38 -19.20 8.36
N THR A 199 -10.12 -18.79 8.38
CA THR A 199 -9.46 -18.18 9.52
C THR A 199 -10.32 -17.02 10.02
N LYS A 200 -10.69 -17.08 11.30
CA LYS A 200 -11.53 -16.07 11.93
C LYS A 200 -10.63 -14.94 12.43
N PRO A 201 -10.77 -13.71 11.91
CA PRO A 201 -9.93 -12.61 12.34
C PRO A 201 -10.26 -12.20 13.78
N VAL A 202 -9.24 -11.77 14.51
CA VAL A 202 -9.43 -11.00 15.75
C VAL A 202 -9.96 -9.63 15.35
N LYS A 203 -11.12 -9.24 15.92
CA LYS A 203 -11.75 -7.97 15.56
C LYS A 203 -11.08 -6.78 16.24
N PHE A 204 -10.83 -5.74 15.47
CA PHE A 204 -10.55 -4.41 15.99
C PHE A 204 -11.75 -3.85 16.76
N ASN A 205 -11.46 -3.25 17.90
CA ASN A 205 -12.38 -2.59 18.82
C ASN A 205 -11.65 -1.44 19.54
N VAL A 206 -12.37 -0.72 20.39
CA VAL A 206 -11.82 0.45 21.11
C VAL A 206 -10.62 0.09 22.00
N GLN A 207 -10.54 -1.15 22.49
CA GLN A 207 -9.48 -1.59 23.40
C GLN A 207 -8.17 -1.94 22.68
N ASN A 208 -8.23 -2.36 21.42
CA ASN A 208 -7.06 -2.84 20.67
C ASN A 208 -6.73 -2.02 19.41
N ILE A 209 -7.52 -1.00 19.06
CA ILE A 209 -7.20 -0.12 17.92
C ILE A 209 -5.88 0.64 18.11
N SER A 210 -5.52 0.95 19.36
CA SER A 210 -4.26 1.62 19.71
C SER A 210 -3.02 0.77 19.47
N GLU A 211 -3.15 -0.53 19.15
CA GLU A 211 -2.00 -1.32 18.67
C GLU A 211 -1.43 -0.75 17.36
N ILE A 212 -2.25 -0.11 16.53
CA ILE A 212 -1.80 0.58 15.31
C ILE A 212 -0.88 1.75 15.68
N ASP A 213 -1.30 2.59 16.63
CA ASP A 213 -0.48 3.72 17.10
C ASP A 213 0.81 3.25 17.77
N LYS A 214 0.76 2.15 18.52
CA LYS A 214 1.96 1.58 19.15
C LYS A 214 3.00 1.19 18.11
N GLU A 215 2.60 0.48 17.06
CA GLU A 215 3.54 0.08 16.00
C GLU A 215 4.04 1.30 15.19
N ILE A 216 3.19 2.28 14.89
CA ILE A 216 3.60 3.53 14.23
C ILE A 216 4.66 4.25 15.07
N ASN A 217 4.38 4.51 16.34
CA ASN A 217 5.25 5.24 17.25
C ASN A 217 6.52 4.46 17.64
N ALA A 218 6.53 3.14 17.46
CA ALA A 218 7.74 2.33 17.63
C ALA A 218 8.73 2.50 16.47
N VAL A 219 8.26 2.91 15.30
CA VAL A 219 9.09 3.08 14.09
C VAL A 219 9.40 4.55 13.80
N PHE A 220 8.41 5.43 13.90
CA PHE A 220 8.54 6.84 13.56
C PHE A 220 8.70 7.71 14.81
N ASN A 221 9.60 8.69 14.72
CA ASN A 221 9.70 9.74 15.72
C ASN A 221 8.55 10.73 15.53
N ARG A 222 8.17 11.42 16.62
CA ARG A 222 7.02 12.32 16.63
C ARG A 222 7.12 13.46 15.60
N GLU A 223 8.34 13.91 15.30
CA GLU A 223 8.63 15.00 14.36
C GLU A 223 8.47 14.57 12.89
N GLU A 224 8.54 13.27 12.62
CA GLU A 224 8.37 12.64 11.30
C GLU A 224 6.88 12.45 10.96
N LEU A 225 5.99 12.75 11.91
CA LEU A 225 4.55 12.61 11.77
C LEU A 225 3.86 13.97 11.68
N ILE A 226 2.72 13.98 11.00
CA ILE A 226 1.71 15.03 11.09
C ILE A 226 0.47 14.37 11.70
N VAL A 227 0.15 14.75 12.93
CA VAL A 227 -1.02 14.21 13.64
C VAL A 227 -2.10 15.29 13.78
N PRO A 228 -3.36 14.92 14.06
CA PRO A 228 -4.45 15.89 14.20
C PRO A 228 -4.16 17.01 15.20
N ASP A 229 -3.45 16.72 16.29
CA ASP A 229 -3.08 17.72 17.29
C ASP A 229 -2.05 18.75 16.80
N ASP A 230 -1.19 18.41 15.84
CA ASP A 230 -0.30 19.40 15.18
C ASP A 230 -1.12 20.44 14.42
N LEU A 231 -2.18 19.98 13.76
CA LEU A 231 -3.07 20.82 12.96
C LEU A 231 -4.05 21.61 13.82
N ARG A 232 -4.45 21.07 14.98
CA ARG A 232 -5.35 21.70 15.95
C ARG A 232 -4.64 22.81 16.74
N GLY A 233 -3.38 22.61 17.11
CA GLY A 233 -2.64 23.56 17.95
C GLY A 233 -3.39 23.89 19.24
N ASN A 234 -3.58 25.19 19.52
CA ASN A 234 -4.26 25.66 20.73
C ASN A 234 -5.79 25.82 20.57
N TYR A 235 -6.36 25.48 19.41
CA TYR A 235 -7.79 25.61 19.16
C TYR A 235 -8.58 24.51 19.88
N SER A 236 -9.86 24.80 20.14
CA SER A 236 -10.76 23.85 20.79
C SER A 236 -11.04 22.63 19.91
N THR A 237 -11.07 22.80 18.58
CA THR A 237 -11.31 21.74 17.61
C THR A 237 -10.43 21.90 16.38
N LEU A 238 -10.12 20.79 15.71
CA LEU A 238 -9.40 20.80 14.43
C LEU A 238 -10.12 21.64 13.36
N LYS A 239 -11.46 21.58 13.33
CA LYS A 239 -12.28 22.34 12.39
C LYS A 239 -12.11 23.85 12.56
N GLU A 240 -11.99 24.32 13.80
CA GLU A 240 -11.76 25.73 14.11
C GLU A 240 -10.38 26.18 13.66
N ALA A 241 -9.34 25.37 13.95
CA ALA A 241 -7.97 25.64 13.53
C ALA A 241 -7.86 25.77 12.01
N ILE A 242 -8.35 24.78 11.26
CA ILE A 242 -8.26 24.77 9.79
C ILE A 242 -9.05 25.92 9.16
N LYS A 243 -10.18 26.36 9.75
CA LYS A 243 -10.93 27.51 9.24
C LYS A 243 -10.24 28.85 9.50
N SER A 244 -9.48 28.94 10.59
CA SER A 244 -8.83 30.19 11.02
C SER A 244 -7.44 30.34 10.40
N ASP A 245 -6.60 29.31 10.54
CA ASP A 245 -5.19 29.35 10.16
C ASP A 245 -4.91 28.64 8.82
N GLY A 246 -5.88 27.87 8.33
CA GLY A 246 -5.72 27.06 7.14
C GLY A 246 -4.87 25.81 7.38
N TRP A 247 -4.46 25.17 6.29
CA TRP A 247 -3.54 24.04 6.34
C TRP A 247 -2.08 24.50 6.40
N PRO A 248 -1.16 23.65 6.92
CA PRO A 248 0.26 23.93 6.86
C PRO A 248 0.76 24.03 5.41
N THR A 249 1.82 24.80 5.20
CA THR A 249 2.51 24.86 3.92
C THR A 249 3.18 23.53 3.62
N LEU A 250 3.26 23.13 2.35
CA LEU A 250 4.00 21.92 1.95
C LEU A 250 5.46 21.97 2.41
N ALA A 251 6.09 23.14 2.36
CA ALA A 251 7.47 23.32 2.82
C ALA A 251 7.67 22.91 4.28
N SER A 252 6.71 23.21 5.17
CA SER A 252 6.81 22.88 6.61
C SER A 252 6.50 21.42 6.93
N VAL A 253 6.02 20.64 5.96
CA VAL A 253 5.60 19.25 6.18
C VAL A 253 6.33 18.23 5.30
N ARG A 254 7.34 18.65 4.52
CA ARG A 254 8.20 17.71 3.78
C ARG A 254 8.87 16.70 4.70
N GLY A 255 9.09 15.50 4.17
CA GLY A 255 9.73 14.41 4.91
C GLY A 255 8.86 13.79 5.99
N LYS A 256 7.55 14.08 6.01
CA LYS A 256 6.62 13.59 7.04
C LYS A 256 5.58 12.61 6.52
N MET A 257 5.02 11.84 7.45
CA MET A 257 3.95 10.87 7.23
C MET A 257 2.63 11.37 7.81
N ILE A 258 1.53 10.99 7.17
CA ILE A 258 0.17 11.15 7.68
C ILE A 258 -0.47 9.77 7.67
N PHE A 259 -0.94 9.29 8.81
CA PHE A 259 -1.70 8.05 8.90
C PHE A 259 -3.19 8.38 8.98
N LEU A 260 -3.98 7.83 8.07
CA LEU A 260 -5.43 8.05 7.99
C LEU A 260 -6.14 6.71 8.13
N MET A 261 -7.16 6.64 8.97
CA MET A 261 -8.02 5.48 9.04
C MET A 261 -9.04 5.51 7.90
N ASP A 262 -9.08 4.44 7.09
CA ASP A 262 -10.23 4.13 6.26
C ASP A 262 -11.04 3.03 6.95
N ASN A 263 -11.98 3.47 7.77
CA ASN A 263 -12.93 2.57 8.38
C ASN A 263 -14.33 3.16 8.29
N ARG A 264 -15.30 2.29 8.04
CA ARG A 264 -16.73 2.63 8.11
C ARG A 264 -17.26 2.61 9.55
N SER A 265 -16.38 2.47 10.55
CA SER A 265 -16.69 2.37 11.98
C SER A 265 -16.20 3.60 12.76
N GLU A 266 -16.70 3.80 13.98
CA GLU A 266 -16.29 4.93 14.85
C GLU A 266 -14.95 4.69 15.58
N LEU A 267 -14.02 3.93 14.99
CA LEU A 267 -12.70 3.69 15.59
C LEU A 267 -11.71 4.74 15.06
N TYR A 268 -10.90 5.32 15.94
CA TYR A 268 -9.93 6.35 15.58
C TYR A 268 -8.55 5.99 16.13
N LEU A 269 -7.50 6.41 15.41
CA LEU A 269 -6.15 6.47 15.95
C LEU A 269 -6.10 7.49 17.10
N THR A 270 -5.25 7.21 18.07
CA THR A 270 -5.13 7.92 19.34
C THR A 270 -3.89 8.79 19.43
#